data_AF-A0A7I8JQA7-F1
#
_entry.id   AF-A0A7I8JQA7-F1
#
_cell.length_a   1.000
_cell.length_b   1.000
_cell.length_c   1.000
_cell.angle_alpha   90.00
_cell.angle_beta   90.00
_cell.angle_gamma   90.00
#
_symmetry.space_group_name_H-M   'P 1'
#
loop_
_entity.id
_entity.type
_entity.pdbx_description
1 polymer ?
#
loop_
_entity_poly.entity_id
_entity_poly.type
_entity_poly.pdbx_seq_one_letter_code
_entity_poly.pdbx_strand_id
1 'polypeptide(L)'
;MDAGGGHSGRVETAREEVREVWGWNMGMELPGILEALDSATFVAMDTEFPGFLHQTPRFASSSERYQDVRRNVDNMKLIQLGLCFFGDGGRRRTWQISFRDFDVASASDARSEASVELLKRSGIDLCRTRREGVDSELFSEILWRCDWVGRRKPRWVTFQGLYDIAYLVKLLTGGPLPPTLPEFAQLVGATLGRIIDVKYLGRFCGGFHLGLGRLAETIGVKPEGVGRTKPGSTP
;
A
#
# COMPACT_ATOMS: atom_id res chain seq x y z
N MET A 1 -27.45 -18.28 48.38
CA MET A 1 -28.30 -18.36 47.18
C MET A 1 -27.91 -17.20 46.29
N ASP A 2 -27.23 -17.57 45.21
CA ASP A 2 -26.87 -16.89 43.95
C ASP A 2 -26.44 -15.42 43.91
N ALA A 3 -25.14 -15.29 43.62
CA ALA A 3 -24.53 -14.16 42.95
C ALA A 3 -24.93 -14.16 41.46
N GLY A 4 -25.51 -13.05 41.00
CA GLY A 4 -25.82 -12.82 39.58
C GLY A 4 -24.55 -12.62 38.76
N GLY A 5 -24.15 -13.65 38.02
CA GLY A 5 -23.08 -13.59 37.03
C GLY A 5 -23.52 -12.81 35.80
N GLY A 6 -22.99 -11.59 35.63
CA GLY A 6 -23.09 -10.84 34.39
C GLY A 6 -22.36 -11.57 33.27
N HIS A 7 -23.11 -12.04 32.27
CA HIS A 7 -22.55 -12.50 31.00
C HIS A 7 -21.91 -11.32 30.27
N SER A 8 -20.59 -11.16 30.45
CA SER A 8 -19.75 -10.40 29.53
C SER A 8 -19.68 -11.19 28.22
N GLY A 9 -20.57 -10.87 27.29
CA GLY A 9 -20.52 -11.34 25.92
C GLY A 9 -19.25 -10.83 25.27
N ARG A 10 -18.18 -11.63 25.33
CA ARG A 10 -16.97 -11.42 24.56
C ARG A 10 -17.38 -11.54 23.10
N VAL A 11 -17.45 -10.41 22.39
CA VAL A 11 -17.57 -10.43 20.92
C VAL A 11 -16.32 -11.14 20.41
N GLU A 12 -16.45 -12.40 20.03
CA GLU A 12 -15.44 -13.10 19.26
C GLU A 12 -15.32 -12.36 17.93
N THR A 13 -14.30 -11.49 17.84
CA THR A 13 -13.90 -10.89 16.57
C THR A 13 -13.39 -12.03 15.70
N ALA A 14 -14.23 -12.47 14.77
CA ALA A 14 -13.82 -13.36 13.69
C ALA A 14 -12.51 -12.83 13.09
N ARG A 15 -11.52 -13.71 12.89
CA ARG A 15 -10.26 -13.34 12.23
C ARG A 15 -10.60 -12.77 10.85
N GLU A 16 -10.44 -11.48 10.68
CA GLU A 16 -10.67 -10.84 9.40
C GLU A 16 -9.56 -11.25 8.44
N GLU A 17 -9.92 -12.05 7.45
CA GLU A 17 -9.04 -12.61 6.43
C GLU A 17 -8.59 -11.56 5.42
N VAL A 18 -7.33 -11.65 4.98
CA VAL A 18 -6.81 -10.86 3.85
C VAL A 18 -7.32 -11.47 2.56
N ARG A 19 -8.12 -10.72 1.80
CA ARG A 19 -8.70 -11.18 0.54
C ARG A 19 -7.75 -10.93 -0.62
N GLU A 20 -7.34 -11.98 -1.32
CA GLU A 20 -6.49 -11.84 -2.50
C GLU A 20 -7.32 -11.48 -3.74
N VAL A 21 -6.85 -10.49 -4.50
CA VAL A 21 -7.46 -10.06 -5.76
C VAL A 21 -6.49 -10.35 -6.91
N TRP A 22 -7.00 -11.15 -7.83
CA TRP A 22 -6.39 -11.64 -9.05
C TRP A 22 -7.31 -11.26 -10.23
N GLY A 23 -6.83 -11.42 -11.47
CA GLY A 23 -7.61 -11.07 -12.66
C GLY A 23 -8.95 -11.82 -12.74
N TRP A 24 -9.00 -13.07 -12.30
CA TRP A 24 -10.19 -13.92 -12.38
C TRP A 24 -11.27 -13.60 -11.33
N ASN A 25 -10.93 -12.97 -10.19
CA ASN A 25 -11.90 -12.55 -9.17
C ASN A 25 -12.04 -11.04 -8.99
N MET A 26 -11.33 -10.23 -9.77
CA MET A 26 -11.41 -8.77 -9.65
C MET A 26 -12.86 -8.27 -9.69
N GLY A 27 -13.69 -8.77 -10.62
CA GLY A 27 -15.09 -8.37 -10.71
C GLY A 27 -15.95 -8.72 -9.49
N MET A 28 -15.54 -9.74 -8.70
CA MET A 28 -16.23 -10.15 -7.48
C MET A 28 -15.81 -9.31 -6.27
N GLU A 29 -14.52 -8.95 -6.17
CA GLU A 29 -13.97 -8.23 -5.01
C GLU A 29 -14.12 -6.71 -5.13
N LEU A 30 -14.09 -6.17 -6.36
CA LEU A 30 -14.10 -4.72 -6.59
C LEU A 30 -15.29 -3.98 -5.99
N PRO A 31 -16.54 -4.49 -6.04
CA PRO A 31 -17.66 -3.85 -5.35
C PRO A 31 -17.43 -3.70 -3.84
N GLY A 32 -16.83 -4.71 -3.21
CA GLY A 32 -16.50 -4.68 -1.77
C GLY A 32 -15.39 -3.69 -1.44
N ILE A 33 -14.39 -3.53 -2.31
CA ILE A 33 -13.35 -2.50 -2.19
C ILE A 33 -13.95 -1.10 -2.27
N LEU A 34 -14.83 -0.86 -3.25
CA LEU A 34 -15.47 0.44 -3.45
C LEU A 34 -16.38 0.84 -2.28
N GLU A 35 -17.17 -0.12 -1.77
CA GLU A 35 -17.99 0.09 -0.56
C GLU A 35 -17.10 0.35 0.68
N ALA A 36 -15.99 -0.38 0.82
CA ALA A 36 -15.03 -0.15 1.89
C ALA A 36 -14.41 1.24 1.82
N LEU A 37 -14.06 1.70 0.62
CA LEU A 37 -13.49 3.02 0.40
C LEU A 37 -14.48 4.15 0.74
N ASP A 38 -15.75 4.00 0.38
CA ASP A 38 -16.81 4.99 0.65
C ASP A 38 -17.12 5.13 2.15
N SER A 39 -17.10 4.01 2.88
CA SER A 39 -17.37 3.97 4.32
C SER A 39 -16.14 4.19 5.21
N ALA A 40 -14.93 4.18 4.63
CA ALA A 40 -13.69 4.23 5.40
C ALA A 40 -13.42 5.60 6.02
N THR A 41 -13.01 5.58 7.28
CA THR A 41 -12.44 6.74 7.97
C THR A 41 -10.92 6.76 7.83
N PHE A 42 -10.27 5.59 7.78
CA PHE A 42 -8.86 5.43 7.42
C PHE A 42 -8.66 4.34 6.37
N VAL A 43 -7.66 4.51 5.52
CA VAL A 43 -7.17 3.47 4.60
C VAL A 43 -5.67 3.34 4.81
N ALA A 44 -5.23 2.23 5.40
CA ALA A 44 -3.81 1.89 5.40
C ALA A 44 -3.44 1.20 4.10
N MET A 45 -2.28 1.54 3.55
CA MET A 45 -1.82 0.99 2.28
C MET A 45 -0.35 0.59 2.34
N ASP A 46 0.01 -0.36 1.48
CA ASP A 46 1.38 -0.80 1.26
C ASP A 46 1.55 -1.30 -0.18
N THR A 47 2.75 -1.16 -0.75
CA THR A 47 3.04 -1.63 -2.10
C THR A 47 4.29 -2.49 -2.18
N GLU A 48 4.28 -3.42 -3.13
CA GLU A 48 5.45 -4.21 -3.53
C GLU A 48 5.80 -3.91 -4.99
N PHE A 49 7.08 -3.67 -5.26
CA PHE A 49 7.60 -3.26 -6.57
C PHE A 49 9.05 -3.73 -6.74
N PRO A 50 9.60 -3.78 -7.97
CA PRO A 50 10.86 -4.48 -8.25
C PRO A 50 12.12 -3.69 -7.86
N GLY A 51 12.07 -2.88 -6.79
CA GLY A 51 13.23 -2.20 -6.22
C GLY A 51 13.43 -0.76 -6.66
N PHE A 52 14.70 -0.37 -6.84
CA PHE A 52 15.13 1.00 -7.13
C PHE A 52 16.21 0.99 -8.22
N LEU A 53 16.02 1.76 -9.29
CA LEU A 53 17.03 1.99 -10.34
C LEU A 53 18.03 3.07 -9.90
N HIS A 54 17.51 4.11 -9.24
CA HIS A 54 18.27 5.20 -8.66
C HIS A 54 18.14 5.16 -7.13
N GLN A 55 19.28 5.13 -6.44
CA GLN A 55 19.31 5.25 -4.99
C GLN A 55 19.44 6.71 -4.59
N THR A 56 18.58 7.15 -3.68
CA THR A 56 18.67 8.51 -3.14
C THR A 56 19.82 8.63 -2.14
N PRO A 57 20.75 9.58 -2.33
CA PRO A 57 21.80 9.86 -1.36
C PRO A 57 21.24 10.26 0.01
N ARG A 58 21.96 9.89 1.09
CA ARG A 58 21.55 10.19 2.48
C ARG A 58 21.26 11.67 2.74
N PHE A 59 22.05 12.55 2.13
CA PHE A 59 21.98 14.00 2.31
C PHE A 59 21.27 14.71 1.15
N ALA A 60 20.55 13.98 0.30
CA ALA A 60 19.77 14.55 -0.78
C ALA A 60 18.69 15.50 -0.24
N SER A 61 18.53 16.62 -0.93
CA SER A 61 17.40 17.53 -0.75
C SER A 61 16.07 16.81 -1.03
N SER A 62 14.96 17.38 -0.56
CA SER A 62 13.63 16.84 -0.83
C SER A 62 13.32 16.80 -2.33
N SER A 63 13.83 17.76 -3.11
CA SER A 63 13.65 17.80 -4.57
C SER A 63 14.42 16.67 -5.26
N GLU A 64 15.70 16.47 -4.91
CA GLU A 64 16.50 15.36 -5.45
C GLU A 64 15.90 13.99 -5.11
N ARG A 65 15.49 13.81 -3.84
CA ARG A 65 14.78 12.60 -3.41
C ARG A 65 13.52 12.35 -4.24
N TYR A 66 12.75 13.40 -4.51
CA TYR A 66 11.56 13.28 -5.34
C TYR A 66 11.90 12.90 -6.78
N GLN A 67 12.97 13.45 -7.36
CA GLN A 67 13.38 13.08 -8.72
C GLN A 67 13.76 11.60 -8.82
N ASP A 68 14.41 11.03 -7.81
CA ASP A 68 14.70 9.59 -7.81
C ASP A 68 13.43 8.75 -7.65
N VAL A 69 12.51 9.15 -6.77
CA VAL A 69 11.18 8.51 -6.65
C VAL A 69 10.48 8.51 -7.99
N ARG A 70 10.39 9.68 -8.64
CA ARG A 70 9.76 9.85 -9.95
C ARG A 70 10.40 8.94 -10.99
N ARG A 71 11.73 8.98 -11.16
CA ARG A 71 12.45 8.13 -12.13
C ARG A 71 12.21 6.66 -11.88
N ASN A 72 12.27 6.23 -10.61
CA ASN A 72 12.03 4.84 -10.26
C ASN A 72 10.58 4.42 -10.57
N VAL A 73 9.60 5.17 -10.07
CA VAL A 73 8.18 4.85 -10.19
C VAL A 73 7.69 4.94 -11.63
N ASP A 74 8.15 5.92 -12.41
CA ASP A 74 7.75 6.06 -13.82
C ASP A 74 8.28 4.90 -14.69
N ASN A 75 9.48 4.36 -14.38
CA ASN A 75 10.14 3.33 -15.17
C ASN A 75 9.96 1.89 -14.66
N MET A 76 9.34 1.70 -13.51
CA MET A 76 9.07 0.37 -12.94
C MET A 76 7.57 0.11 -12.81
N LYS A 77 7.23 -1.18 -12.72
CA LYS A 77 5.86 -1.66 -12.67
C LYS A 77 5.51 -2.11 -11.26
N LEU A 78 4.34 -1.69 -10.78
CA LEU A 78 3.79 -2.12 -9.50
C LEU A 78 3.49 -3.62 -9.54
N ILE A 79 3.78 -4.34 -8.46
CA ILE A 79 3.57 -5.80 -8.39
C ILE A 79 2.38 -6.11 -7.48
N GLN A 80 2.31 -5.49 -6.29
CA GLN A 80 1.17 -5.66 -5.39
C GLN A 80 0.77 -4.34 -4.71
N LEU A 81 -0.53 -4.23 -4.42
CA LEU A 81 -1.11 -3.18 -3.59
C LEU A 81 -1.91 -3.84 -2.46
N GLY A 82 -1.51 -3.57 -1.22
CA GLY A 82 -2.29 -3.88 -0.02
C GLY A 82 -3.14 -2.69 0.37
N LEU A 83 -4.43 -2.93 0.64
CA LEU A 83 -5.37 -1.93 1.16
C LEU A 83 -6.09 -2.49 2.38
N CYS A 84 -6.10 -1.71 3.45
CA CYS A 84 -6.74 -2.06 4.71
C CYS A 84 -7.63 -0.91 5.16
N PHE A 85 -8.94 -1.14 5.13
CA PHE A 85 -9.97 -0.14 5.37
C PHE A 85 -10.47 -0.21 6.80
N PHE A 86 -10.58 0.95 7.45
CA PHE A 86 -11.11 1.09 8.81
C PHE A 86 -12.32 2.02 8.78
N GLY A 87 -13.50 1.47 9.01
CA GLY A 87 -14.77 2.20 9.04
C GLY A 87 -15.29 2.46 10.45
N ASP A 88 -16.40 3.21 10.51
CA ASP A 88 -17.11 3.48 11.76
C ASP A 88 -17.80 2.18 12.21
N GLY A 89 -17.46 1.70 13.41
CA GLY A 89 -17.90 0.39 13.94
C GLY A 89 -16.78 -0.63 14.16
N GLY A 90 -15.53 -0.29 13.84
CA GLY A 90 -14.35 -1.08 14.21
C GLY A 90 -14.09 -2.33 13.34
N ARG A 91 -14.95 -2.60 12.36
CA ARG A 91 -14.74 -3.65 11.36
C ARG A 91 -13.65 -3.21 10.37
N ARG A 92 -12.64 -4.06 10.19
CA ARG A 92 -11.58 -3.85 9.21
C ARG A 92 -11.79 -4.79 8.01
N ARG A 93 -11.42 -4.31 6.83
CA ARG A 93 -11.48 -5.11 5.60
C ARG A 93 -10.17 -4.95 4.86
N THR A 94 -9.54 -6.05 4.49
CA THR A 94 -8.20 -6.04 3.90
C THR A 94 -8.19 -6.78 2.58
N TRP A 95 -7.63 -6.13 1.56
CA TRP A 95 -7.40 -6.71 0.24
C TRP A 95 -5.93 -6.62 -0.14
N GLN A 96 -5.46 -7.63 -0.85
CA GLN A 96 -4.15 -7.66 -1.50
C GLN A 96 -4.36 -7.88 -3.00
N ILE A 97 -4.09 -6.85 -3.80
CA ILE A 97 -4.21 -6.89 -5.25
C ILE A 97 -2.85 -7.23 -5.84
N SER A 98 -2.79 -8.26 -6.70
CA SER A 98 -1.58 -8.64 -7.44
C SER A 98 -1.72 -8.24 -8.90
N PHE A 99 -0.75 -7.50 -9.45
CA PHE A 99 -0.79 -6.93 -10.80
C PHE A 99 0.06 -7.71 -11.80
N ARG A 100 -0.46 -7.96 -13.01
CA ARG A 100 0.18 -8.82 -14.03
C ARG A 100 1.15 -8.08 -14.96
N ASP A 101 1.36 -6.80 -14.74
CA ASP A 101 2.07 -5.91 -15.66
C ASP A 101 3.58 -6.21 -15.70
N PHE A 102 4.15 -6.60 -14.56
CA PHE A 102 5.56 -6.93 -14.41
C PHE A 102 5.87 -8.35 -14.90
N ASP A 103 6.85 -8.45 -15.80
CA ASP A 103 7.40 -9.69 -16.30
C ASP A 103 8.87 -9.83 -15.93
N VAL A 104 9.14 -10.70 -14.94
CA VAL A 104 10.51 -10.99 -14.47
C VAL A 104 11.40 -11.64 -15.55
N ALA A 105 10.81 -12.28 -16.57
CA ALA A 105 11.57 -12.86 -17.68
C ALA A 105 11.86 -11.84 -18.79
N SER A 106 11.15 -10.71 -18.83
CA SER A 106 11.38 -9.67 -19.82
C SER A 106 12.64 -8.87 -19.52
N ALA A 107 13.50 -8.67 -20.52
CA ALA A 107 14.66 -7.78 -20.41
C ALA A 107 14.28 -6.29 -20.45
N SER A 108 13.08 -5.94 -20.91
CA SER A 108 12.60 -4.56 -20.96
C SER A 108 12.06 -4.05 -19.62
N ASP A 109 11.67 -4.97 -18.73
CA ASP A 109 11.06 -4.62 -17.45
C ASP A 109 12.14 -4.31 -16.42
N ALA A 110 12.29 -3.01 -16.14
CA ALA A 110 13.29 -2.50 -15.23
C ALA A 110 13.09 -3.04 -13.80
N ARG A 111 14.20 -3.41 -13.16
CA ARG A 111 14.21 -4.07 -11.85
C ARG A 111 15.57 -4.01 -11.17
N SER A 112 15.57 -4.22 -9.87
CA SER A 112 16.74 -4.58 -9.08
C SER A 112 16.71 -6.09 -8.80
N GLU A 113 17.74 -6.83 -9.22
CA GLU A 113 17.81 -8.28 -9.00
C GLU A 113 17.77 -8.65 -7.51
N ALA A 114 18.41 -7.85 -6.65
CA ALA A 114 18.33 -8.04 -5.20
C ALA A 114 16.90 -7.87 -4.65
N SER A 115 16.13 -6.95 -5.23
CA SER A 115 14.72 -6.74 -4.83
C SER A 115 13.83 -7.87 -5.34
N VAL A 116 14.04 -8.34 -6.57
CA VAL A 116 13.34 -9.52 -7.10
C VAL A 116 13.60 -10.77 -6.26
N GLU A 117 14.84 -11.00 -5.84
CA GLU A 117 15.19 -12.12 -4.97
C GLU A 117 14.52 -11.99 -3.59
N LEU A 118 14.46 -10.79 -3.02
CA LEU A 118 13.75 -10.55 -1.77
C LEU A 118 12.25 -10.83 -1.89
N LEU A 119 11.60 -10.34 -2.95
CA LEU A 119 10.17 -10.58 -3.22
C LEU A 119 9.87 -12.10 -3.29
N LYS A 120 10.71 -12.86 -4.00
CA LYS A 120 10.60 -14.33 -4.07
C LYS A 120 10.73 -14.98 -2.70
N ARG A 121 11.72 -14.56 -1.89
CA ARG A 121 11.91 -15.06 -0.51
C ARG A 121 10.75 -14.68 0.41
N SER A 122 10.09 -13.56 0.16
CA SER A 122 8.88 -13.13 0.88
C SER A 122 7.60 -13.86 0.42
N GLY A 123 7.73 -14.83 -0.50
CA GLY A 123 6.63 -15.69 -0.95
C GLY A 123 5.86 -15.17 -2.16
N ILE A 124 6.35 -14.15 -2.86
CA ILE A 124 5.70 -13.64 -4.07
C ILE A 124 6.12 -14.51 -5.27
N ASP A 125 5.16 -15.27 -5.80
CA ASP A 125 5.31 -15.98 -7.06
C ASP A 125 5.09 -15.01 -8.23
N LEU A 126 6.20 -14.50 -8.77
CA LEU A 126 6.19 -13.55 -9.89
C LEU A 126 5.67 -14.19 -11.19
N CYS A 127 5.85 -15.49 -11.39
CA CYS A 127 5.34 -16.20 -12.57
C CYS A 127 3.81 -16.31 -12.50
N ARG A 128 3.26 -16.66 -11.33
CA ARG A 128 1.82 -16.65 -11.08
C ARG A 128 1.26 -15.23 -11.20
N THR A 129 1.94 -14.24 -10.62
CA THR A 129 1.56 -12.82 -10.70
C THR A 129 1.42 -12.36 -12.15
N ARG A 130 2.39 -12.68 -13.01
CA ARG A 130 2.34 -12.38 -14.44
C ARG A 130 1.18 -13.06 -15.19
N ARG A 131 0.81 -14.28 -14.79
CA ARG A 131 -0.22 -15.11 -15.46
C ARG A 131 -1.64 -14.78 -15.01
N GLU A 132 -1.82 -14.57 -13.71
CA GLU A 132 -3.13 -14.53 -13.05
C GLU A 132 -3.45 -13.15 -12.45
N GLY A 133 -2.50 -12.23 -12.42
CA GLY A 133 -2.68 -10.91 -11.83
C GLY A 133 -3.72 -10.04 -12.55
N VAL A 134 -4.15 -9.01 -11.85
CA VAL A 134 -5.02 -7.94 -12.34
C VAL A 134 -4.25 -7.07 -13.34
N ASP A 135 -4.91 -6.67 -14.42
CA ASP A 135 -4.40 -5.64 -15.33
C ASP A 135 -4.51 -4.27 -14.65
N SER A 136 -3.38 -3.59 -14.46
CA SER A 136 -3.34 -2.34 -13.69
C SER A 136 -4.08 -1.19 -14.38
N GLU A 137 -4.12 -1.15 -15.71
CA GLU A 137 -4.85 -0.14 -16.49
C GLU A 137 -6.35 -0.36 -16.37
N LEU A 138 -6.82 -1.60 -16.46
CA LEU A 138 -8.22 -1.92 -16.25
C LEU A 138 -8.67 -1.58 -14.82
N PHE A 139 -7.85 -1.93 -13.82
CA PHE A 139 -8.13 -1.61 -12.43
C PHE A 139 -8.23 -0.10 -12.18
N SER A 140 -7.30 0.68 -12.75
CA SER A 140 -7.31 2.14 -12.61
C SER A 140 -8.47 2.79 -13.35
N GLU A 141 -8.81 2.33 -14.56
CA GLU A 141 -9.96 2.82 -15.32
C GLU A 141 -11.26 2.67 -14.54
N ILE A 142 -11.47 1.53 -13.88
CA ILE A 142 -12.67 1.32 -13.07
C ILE A 142 -12.64 2.22 -11.84
N LEU A 143 -11.52 2.27 -11.09
CA LEU A 143 -11.41 3.14 -9.93
C LEU A 143 -11.63 4.62 -10.28
N TRP A 144 -11.13 5.07 -11.44
CA TRP A 144 -11.29 6.44 -11.91
C TRP A 144 -12.73 6.79 -12.26
N ARG A 145 -13.48 5.83 -12.84
CA ARG A 145 -14.92 5.99 -13.13
C ARG A 145 -15.79 5.97 -11.87
N CYS A 146 -15.31 5.37 -10.80
CA CYS A 146 -15.99 5.40 -9.53
C CYS A 146 -15.73 6.76 -8.86
N ASP A 147 -16.78 7.54 -8.63
CA ASP A 147 -16.72 8.90 -8.09
C ASP A 147 -16.35 8.96 -6.58
N TRP A 148 -15.44 8.10 -6.11
CA TRP A 148 -14.92 8.15 -4.75
C TRP A 148 -13.93 9.31 -4.57
N VAL A 149 -13.32 9.78 -5.66
CA VAL A 149 -12.39 10.92 -5.67
C VAL A 149 -13.11 12.24 -5.33
N GLY A 150 -14.40 12.37 -5.66
CA GLY A 150 -15.24 13.53 -5.40
C GLY A 150 -15.97 13.55 -4.03
N ARG A 151 -15.90 12.46 -3.25
CA ARG A 151 -16.61 12.30 -1.97
C ARG A 151 -15.75 12.69 -0.75
N ARG A 152 -16.27 12.46 0.45
CA ARG A 152 -15.49 12.56 1.70
C ARG A 152 -14.30 11.60 1.61
N LYS A 153 -13.10 12.16 1.44
CA LYS A 153 -11.87 11.36 1.32
C LYS A 153 -11.49 10.74 2.67
N PRO A 154 -11.11 9.46 2.70
CA PRO A 154 -10.55 8.86 3.90
C PRO A 154 -9.20 9.50 4.23
N ARG A 155 -8.70 9.23 5.44
CA ARG A 155 -7.31 9.52 5.80
C ARG A 155 -6.44 8.34 5.40
N TRP A 156 -5.52 8.56 4.48
CA TRP A 156 -4.57 7.55 4.04
C TRP A 156 -3.45 7.39 5.06
N VAL A 157 -3.09 6.14 5.37
CA VAL A 157 -2.08 5.80 6.36
C VAL A 157 -0.98 4.97 5.69
N THR A 158 0.27 5.39 5.87
CA THR A 158 1.44 4.73 5.30
C THR A 158 2.55 4.57 6.33
N PHE A 159 3.56 3.76 6.02
CA PHE A 159 4.78 3.67 6.81
C PHE A 159 5.99 3.84 5.88
N GLN A 160 6.69 4.98 5.95
CA GLN A 160 7.73 5.34 4.97
C GLN A 160 7.18 5.36 3.53
N GLY A 161 6.00 5.98 3.38
CA GLY A 161 5.08 5.76 2.27
C GLY A 161 5.36 6.48 0.96
N LEU A 162 6.49 7.19 0.82
CA LEU A 162 6.68 8.09 -0.32
C LEU A 162 6.58 7.35 -1.67
N TYR A 163 7.16 6.16 -1.77
CA TYR A 163 7.04 5.31 -2.96
C TYR A 163 5.63 4.72 -3.09
N ASP A 164 5.01 4.28 -2.00
CA ASP A 164 3.66 3.71 -2.01
C ASP A 164 2.64 4.73 -2.56
N ILE A 165 2.71 5.96 -2.06
CA ILE A 165 1.88 7.09 -2.50
C ILE A 165 2.13 7.39 -3.97
N ALA A 166 3.40 7.43 -4.39
CA ALA A 166 3.77 7.70 -5.77
C ALA A 166 3.22 6.63 -6.73
N TYR A 167 3.33 5.34 -6.39
CA TYR A 167 2.73 4.26 -7.18
C TYR A 167 1.21 4.35 -7.21
N LEU A 168 0.56 4.60 -6.08
CA LEU A 168 -0.90 4.73 -6.05
C LEU A 168 -1.38 5.93 -6.89
N VAL A 169 -0.73 7.09 -6.79
CA VAL A 169 -1.07 8.24 -7.62
C VAL A 169 -0.87 7.93 -9.09
N LYS A 170 0.28 7.35 -9.49
CA LYS A 170 0.53 6.93 -10.88
C LYS A 170 -0.54 5.97 -11.38
N LEU A 171 -0.90 4.98 -10.57
CA LEU A 171 -1.96 4.02 -10.89
C LEU A 171 -3.27 4.75 -11.15
N LEU A 172 -3.70 5.65 -10.25
CA LEU A 172 -4.98 6.34 -10.35
C LEU A 172 -5.06 7.37 -11.47
N THR A 173 -3.94 8.03 -11.82
CA THR A 173 -3.93 9.04 -12.88
C THR A 173 -3.63 8.47 -14.26
N GLY A 174 -3.14 7.23 -14.34
CA GLY A 174 -2.80 6.56 -15.60
C GLY A 174 -1.66 7.24 -16.37
N GLY A 175 -0.88 8.11 -15.72
CA GLY A 175 0.12 8.95 -16.36
C GLY A 175 1.40 9.09 -15.55
N PRO A 176 2.47 9.64 -16.16
CA PRO A 176 3.75 9.87 -15.48
C PRO A 176 3.58 10.86 -14.32
N LEU A 177 4.44 10.74 -13.31
CA LEU A 177 4.40 11.64 -12.17
C LEU A 177 4.85 13.07 -12.55
N PRO A 178 4.31 14.11 -11.87
CA PRO A 178 4.63 15.50 -12.16
C PRO A 178 6.14 15.81 -12.11
N PRO A 179 6.64 16.77 -12.89
CA PRO A 179 8.07 17.00 -12.95
C PRO A 179 8.67 17.57 -11.66
N THR A 180 7.87 18.20 -10.81
CA THR A 180 8.35 18.84 -9.57
C THR A 180 7.65 18.34 -8.31
N LEU A 181 8.36 18.39 -7.18
CA LEU A 181 7.80 18.01 -5.87
C LEU A 181 6.54 18.83 -5.48
N PRO A 182 6.48 20.16 -5.70
CA PRO A 182 5.28 20.93 -5.41
C PRO A 182 4.06 20.49 -6.23
N GLU A 183 4.22 20.23 -7.52
CA GLU A 183 3.12 19.75 -8.38
C GLU A 183 2.68 18.34 -7.96
N PHE A 184 3.61 17.46 -7.60
CA PHE A 184 3.29 16.16 -7.04
C PHE A 184 2.51 16.27 -5.73
N ALA A 185 2.92 17.15 -4.82
CA ALA A 185 2.21 17.38 -3.57
C ALA A 185 0.78 17.90 -3.81
N GLN A 186 0.59 18.80 -4.79
CA GLN A 186 -0.73 19.27 -5.21
C GLN A 186 -1.59 18.13 -5.76
N LEU A 187 -1.03 17.30 -6.65
CA LEU A 187 -1.73 16.13 -7.22
C LEU A 187 -2.11 15.11 -6.14
N VAL A 188 -1.22 14.85 -5.18
CA VAL A 188 -1.50 13.99 -4.03
C VAL A 188 -2.68 14.53 -3.21
N GLY A 189 -2.68 15.83 -2.90
CA GLY A 189 -3.80 16.47 -2.18
C GLY A 189 -5.11 16.41 -2.96
N ALA A 190 -5.05 16.65 -4.28
CA ALA A 190 -6.19 16.59 -5.18
C ALA A 190 -6.73 15.18 -5.38
N THR A 191 -5.89 14.14 -5.29
CA THR A 191 -6.29 12.74 -5.49
C THR A 191 -6.69 12.10 -4.15
N LEU A 192 -5.78 12.08 -3.18
CA LEU A 192 -5.92 11.28 -1.94
C LEU A 192 -6.36 12.10 -0.73
N GLY A 193 -6.22 13.43 -0.76
CA GLY A 193 -6.57 14.29 0.39
C GLY A 193 -5.52 14.21 1.49
N ARG A 194 -5.88 13.68 2.67
CA ARG A 194 -5.00 13.69 3.86
C ARG A 194 -4.19 12.41 3.95
N ILE A 195 -2.89 12.56 4.16
CA ILE A 195 -1.93 11.46 4.35
C ILE A 195 -1.32 11.53 5.76
N ILE A 196 -1.20 10.37 6.38
CA ILE A 196 -0.56 10.15 7.68
C ILE A 196 0.56 9.14 7.48
N ASP A 197 1.81 9.60 7.52
CA ASP A 197 2.96 8.69 7.53
C ASP A 197 3.34 8.37 8.99
N VAL A 198 3.11 7.13 9.40
CA VAL A 198 3.34 6.66 10.77
C VAL A 198 4.81 6.74 11.15
N LYS A 199 5.74 6.48 10.21
CA LYS A 199 7.18 6.59 10.47
C LYS A 199 7.59 8.04 10.68
N TYR A 200 7.00 8.97 9.94
CA TYR A 200 7.21 10.40 10.16
C TYR A 200 6.66 10.84 11.52
N LEU A 201 5.43 10.43 11.88
CA LEU A 201 4.84 10.75 13.19
C LEU A 201 5.66 10.18 14.36
N GLY A 202 6.20 8.98 14.23
CA GLY A 202 7.03 8.33 15.26
C GLY A 202 8.25 9.17 15.69
N ARG A 203 8.74 10.07 14.83
CA ARG A 203 9.82 11.03 15.17
C ARG A 203 9.41 12.01 16.26
N PHE A 204 8.12 12.33 16.35
CA PHE A 204 7.57 13.25 17.34
C PHE A 204 7.03 12.53 18.58
N CYS A 205 6.81 11.22 18.50
CA CYS A 205 6.31 10.38 19.59
C CYS A 205 7.47 9.67 20.32
N GLY A 206 8.43 10.42 20.87
CA GLY A 206 9.56 9.84 21.60
C GLY A 206 10.72 9.33 20.74
N GLY A 207 10.74 9.66 19.44
CA GLY A 207 11.90 9.42 18.58
C GLY A 207 12.09 7.97 18.12
N PHE A 208 11.00 7.21 17.92
CA PHE A 208 11.12 5.83 17.45
C PHE A 208 11.60 5.80 15.99
N HIS A 209 12.89 5.50 15.79
CA HIS A 209 13.51 5.22 14.49
C HIS A 209 13.41 3.73 14.11
N LEU A 210 12.35 3.07 14.55
CA LEU A 210 12.18 1.62 14.40
C LEU A 210 11.57 1.29 13.04
N GLY A 211 11.89 0.10 12.51
CA GLY A 211 11.12 -0.50 11.41
C GLY A 211 9.72 -0.92 11.90
N LEU A 212 8.78 -1.11 10.97
CA LEU A 212 7.37 -1.37 11.29
C LEU A 212 7.19 -2.58 12.24
N GLY A 213 7.93 -3.67 12.03
CA GLY A 213 7.89 -4.85 12.90
C GLY A 213 8.28 -4.53 14.34
N ARG A 214 9.39 -3.81 14.55
CA ARG A 214 9.82 -3.36 15.88
C ARG A 214 8.86 -2.36 16.51
N LEU A 215 8.24 -1.50 15.70
CA LEU A 215 7.20 -0.59 16.19
C LEU A 215 6.00 -1.39 16.73
N ALA A 216 5.52 -2.38 15.96
CA ALA A 216 4.43 -3.27 16.38
C ALA A 216 4.75 -4.00 17.68
N GLU A 217 5.96 -4.57 17.80
CA GLU A 217 6.44 -5.19 19.04
C GLU A 217 6.41 -4.22 20.23
N THR A 218 6.89 -2.99 20.03
CA THR A 218 6.95 -1.95 21.07
C THR A 218 5.58 -1.59 21.61
N ILE A 219 4.56 -1.57 20.74
CA ILE A 219 3.17 -1.27 21.14
C ILE A 219 2.34 -2.52 21.47
N GLY A 220 2.97 -3.70 21.53
CA GLY A 220 2.31 -4.95 21.88
C GLY A 220 1.34 -5.49 20.83
N VAL A 221 1.45 -5.05 19.58
CA VAL A 221 0.62 -5.52 18.46
C VAL A 221 1.31 -6.69 17.77
N LYS A 222 0.61 -7.82 17.66
CA LYS A 222 1.08 -8.96 16.88
C LYS A 222 0.66 -8.79 15.42
N PRO A 223 1.57 -8.99 14.45
CA PRO A 223 1.20 -9.03 13.05
C PRO A 223 0.18 -10.14 12.79
N GLU A 224 -0.87 -9.81 12.07
CA GLU A 224 -1.82 -10.78 11.54
C GLU A 224 -1.49 -11.01 10.07
N GLY A 225 -0.83 -12.13 9.77
CA GLY A 225 -0.33 -12.45 8.42
C GLY A 225 1.20 -12.58 8.35
N VAL A 226 1.72 -12.93 7.17
CA VAL A 226 3.16 -13.03 6.94
C VAL A 226 3.72 -11.61 6.78
N GLY A 227 4.50 -11.14 7.76
CA GLY A 227 5.18 -9.84 7.65
C GLY A 227 6.16 -9.86 6.48
N ARG A 228 5.99 -8.94 5.53
CA ARG A 228 6.91 -8.75 4.40
C ARG A 228 7.80 -7.55 4.68
N THR A 229 9.11 -7.73 4.48
CA THR A 229 10.10 -6.65 4.60
C THR A 229 10.40 -6.10 3.23
N LYS A 230 10.23 -4.79 3.03
CA LYS A 230 10.55 -4.14 1.76
C LYS A 230 12.05 -4.20 1.43
N PRO A 231 12.42 -4.27 0.15
CA PRO A 231 13.80 -4.04 -0.27
C PRO A 231 14.27 -2.66 0.19
N GLY A 232 15.47 -2.57 0.77
CA GLY A 232 16.09 -1.28 1.13
C GLY A 232 15.68 -0.68 2.48
N SER A 233 14.90 -1.39 3.30
CA SER A 233 14.70 -1.00 4.71
C SER A 233 15.87 -1.46 5.59
N THR A 234 17.07 -0.94 5.34
CA THR A 234 18.18 -0.93 6.31
C THR A 234 18.30 0.48 6.92
N PRO A 235 18.68 0.59 8.21
CA PRO A 235 18.54 1.82 9.00
C PRO A 235 19.32 3.02 8.46
#